data_AF-A0A930MCX1-F1
#
_entry.id   AF-A0A930MCX1-F1
#
_cell.length_a   1.000
_cell.length_b   1.000
_cell.length_c   1.000
_cell.angle_alpha   90.00
_cell.angle_beta   90.00
_cell.angle_gamma   90.00
#
_symmetry.space_group_name_H-M   'P 1'
#
loop_
_entity.id
_entity.type
_entity.pdbx_description
1 polymer ?
#
loop_
_entity_poly.entity_id
_entity_poly.type
_entity_poly.pdbx_seq_one_letter_code
_entity_poly.pdbx_strand_id
1 'polypeptide(L)'
;DQDYFMPWWTAYQKQVAELDRSWTRYHQILSDAKAGNVRLSVTRERLSSLEQDMQEQRSRIEKNAPPLELSDDVYDHLASILSKTDDYAAAQQKAVTLTRAAAESAAMKEKDAAAQARLLELVMLRESPVALFIEDDIIAVRDYFAPISAAHRADEEDGARAEQEKNIDK
;
A
#
# COMPACT_ATOMS: atom_id res chain seq x y z
N ASP A 1 -3.93 -16.69 15.83
CA ASP A 1 -3.41 -15.52 15.10
C ASP A 1 -2.28 -15.81 14.13
N GLN A 2 -1.13 -16.32 14.55
CA GLN A 2 0.03 -16.48 13.65
C GLN A 2 -0.27 -17.28 12.37
N ASP A 3 -1.00 -18.39 12.48
CA ASP A 3 -1.37 -19.26 11.36
C ASP A 3 -2.32 -18.60 10.35
N TYR A 4 -3.10 -17.59 10.77
CA TYR A 4 -4.00 -16.82 9.92
C TYR A 4 -3.33 -15.56 9.37
N PHE A 5 -2.48 -14.93 10.19
CA PHE A 5 -1.73 -13.73 9.82
C PHE A 5 -0.75 -14.00 8.68
N MET A 6 0.08 -15.06 8.77
CA MET A 6 1.18 -15.28 7.82
C MET A 6 0.71 -15.45 6.36
N PRO A 7 -0.35 -16.24 6.05
CA PRO A 7 -0.89 -16.33 4.71
C PRO A 7 -1.44 -14.99 4.20
N TRP A 8 -2.19 -14.27 5.04
CA TRP A 8 -2.76 -12.97 4.69
C TRP A 8 -1.65 -11.95 4.41
N TRP A 9 -0.65 -11.88 5.28
CA TRP A 9 0.49 -10.98 5.14
C TRP A 9 1.28 -11.24 3.86
N THR A 10 1.48 -12.51 3.50
CA THR A 10 2.14 -12.89 2.25
C THR A 10 1.34 -12.45 1.02
N ALA A 11 0.01 -12.55 1.06
CA ALA A 11 -0.85 -12.06 -0.02
C ALA A 11 -0.80 -10.53 -0.11
N TYR A 12 -0.90 -9.85 1.03
CA TYR A 12 -0.83 -8.41 1.14
C TYR A 12 0.50 -7.84 0.61
N GLN A 13 1.65 -8.41 0.99
CA GLN A 13 2.96 -7.98 0.48
C GLN A 13 3.07 -8.07 -1.05
N LYS A 14 2.45 -9.09 -1.66
CA LYS A 14 2.40 -9.20 -3.12
C LYS A 14 1.57 -8.08 -3.74
N GLN A 15 0.45 -7.73 -3.12
CA GLN A 15 -0.40 -6.63 -3.59
C GLN A 15 0.32 -5.28 -3.52
N VAL A 16 1.05 -5.00 -2.45
CA VAL A 16 1.89 -3.79 -2.32
C VAL A 16 2.98 -3.77 -3.39
N ALA A 17 3.69 -4.88 -3.61
CA ALA A 17 4.71 -4.97 -4.65
C ALA A 17 4.12 -4.79 -6.06
N GLU A 18 2.89 -5.23 -6.32
CA GLU A 18 2.18 -4.95 -7.56
C GLU A 18 1.88 -3.44 -7.69
N LEU A 19 1.52 -2.73 -6.61
CA LEU A 19 1.22 -1.29 -6.64
C LEU A 19 2.47 -0.51 -7.03
N ASP A 20 3.61 -0.86 -6.41
CA ASP A 20 4.90 -0.23 -6.71
C ASP A 20 5.31 -0.45 -8.17
N ARG A 21 5.06 -1.65 -8.73
CA ARG A 21 5.33 -1.94 -10.14
C ARG A 21 4.42 -1.15 -11.07
N SER A 22 3.13 -1.08 -10.77
CA SER A 22 2.15 -0.30 -11.54
C SER A 22 2.53 1.18 -11.53
N TRP A 23 2.90 1.71 -10.37
CA TRP A 23 3.36 3.09 -10.22
C TRP A 23 4.66 3.35 -10.98
N THR A 24 5.65 2.47 -10.87
CA THR A 24 6.90 2.56 -11.65
C THR A 24 6.62 2.55 -13.16
N ARG A 25 5.70 1.70 -13.62
CA ARG A 25 5.30 1.65 -15.03
C ARG A 25 4.64 2.96 -15.48
N TYR A 26 3.81 3.57 -14.63
CA TYR A 26 3.23 4.89 -14.90
C TYR A 26 4.32 5.95 -15.13
N HIS A 27 5.30 6.06 -14.22
CA HIS A 27 6.42 6.99 -14.38
C HIS A 27 7.23 6.72 -15.64
N GLN A 28 7.47 5.46 -15.99
CA GLN A 28 8.16 5.11 -17.23
C GLN A 28 7.40 5.57 -18.47
N ILE A 29 6.07 5.39 -18.50
CA ILE A 29 5.23 5.85 -19.62
C ILE A 29 5.36 7.36 -19.81
N LEU A 30 5.34 8.12 -18.72
CA LEU A 30 5.51 9.57 -18.75
C LEU A 30 6.90 9.99 -19.21
N SER A 31 7.93 9.32 -18.71
CA SER A 31 9.32 9.56 -19.12
C SER A 31 9.51 9.30 -20.62
N ASP A 32 8.98 8.19 -21.14
CA ASP A 32 9.05 7.84 -22.56
C ASP A 32 8.34 8.87 -23.45
N ALA A 33 7.17 9.36 -23.00
CA ALA A 33 6.43 10.41 -23.68
C ALA A 33 7.21 11.73 -23.70
N LYS A 34 7.84 12.10 -22.59
CA LYS A 34 8.66 13.32 -22.45
C LYS A 34 9.92 13.29 -23.31
N ALA A 35 10.55 12.12 -23.44
CA ALA A 35 11.70 11.95 -24.31
C ALA A 35 11.35 12.06 -25.82
N GLY A 36 10.06 12.02 -26.18
CA GLY A 36 9.63 11.99 -27.58
C GLY A 36 9.95 10.66 -28.27
N ASN A 37 10.34 9.62 -27.52
CA ASN A 37 10.74 8.32 -28.04
C ASN A 37 9.54 7.50 -28.56
N VAL A 38 8.33 7.88 -28.17
CA VAL A 38 7.11 7.11 -28.39
C VAL A 38 6.00 8.03 -28.92
N ARG A 39 5.22 7.53 -29.89
CA ARG A 39 4.06 8.26 -30.42
C ARG A 39 2.99 8.41 -29.32
N LEU A 40 2.29 9.54 -29.33
CA LEU A 40 1.23 9.83 -28.35
C LEU A 40 0.14 8.76 -28.31
N SER A 41 -0.22 8.16 -29.45
CA SER A 41 -1.18 7.06 -29.51
C SER A 41 -0.73 5.86 -28.67
N VAL A 42 0.56 5.52 -28.72
CA VAL A 42 1.15 4.41 -27.95
C VAL A 42 1.20 4.77 -26.46
N THR A 43 1.52 6.02 -26.11
CA THR A 43 1.43 6.49 -24.71
C THR A 43 0.01 6.33 -24.16
N ARG A 44 -1.01 6.70 -24.95
CA ARG A 44 -2.41 6.55 -24.57
C ARG A 44 -2.81 5.09 -24.37
N GLU A 45 -2.45 4.21 -25.30
CA GLU A 45 -2.73 2.77 -25.19
C GLU A 45 -2.08 2.17 -23.95
N ARG A 46 -0.83 2.53 -23.65
CA ARG A 46 -0.12 2.09 -22.44
C ARG A 46 -0.80 2.60 -21.17
N LEU A 47 -1.28 3.84 -21.15
CA LEU A 47 -2.03 4.40 -20.01
C LEU A 47 -3.39 3.69 -19.82
N SER A 48 -4.12 3.40 -20.91
CA SER A 48 -5.38 2.65 -20.84
C SER A 48 -5.18 1.23 -20.31
N SER A 49 -4.16 0.52 -20.79
CA SER A 49 -3.83 -0.82 -20.30
C SER A 49 -3.44 -0.79 -18.82
N LEU A 50 -2.63 0.19 -18.42
CA LEU A 50 -2.24 0.34 -17.01
C LEU A 50 -3.45 0.67 -16.11
N GLU A 51 -4.36 1.51 -16.56
CA GLU A 51 -5.59 1.82 -15.82
C GLU A 51 -6.43 0.55 -15.58
N GLN A 52 -6.56 -0.31 -16.58
CA GLN A 52 -7.25 -1.60 -16.44
C GLN A 52 -6.55 -2.53 -15.46
N ASP A 53 -5.22 -2.70 -15.59
CA ASP A 53 -4.41 -3.50 -14.67
C ASP A 53 -4.61 -3.04 -13.21
N MET A 54 -4.62 -1.72 -12.98
CA MET A 54 -4.80 -1.12 -11.66
C MET A 54 -6.22 -1.27 -11.12
N GLN A 55 -7.25 -1.23 -11.96
CA GLN A 55 -8.64 -1.51 -11.56
C GLN A 55 -8.79 -2.95 -11.06
N GLU A 56 -8.21 -3.91 -11.78
CA GLU A 56 -8.20 -5.32 -11.36
C GLU A 56 -7.41 -5.50 -10.07
N GLN A 57 -6.27 -4.83 -9.95
CA GLN A 57 -5.43 -4.88 -8.77
C GLN A 57 -6.16 -4.33 -7.54
N ARG A 58 -6.80 -3.17 -7.64
CA ARG A 58 -7.62 -2.59 -6.58
C ARG A 58 -8.75 -3.53 -6.17
N SER A 59 -9.43 -4.14 -7.14
CA SER A 59 -10.48 -5.14 -6.88
C SER A 59 -9.95 -6.36 -6.09
N ARG A 60 -8.67 -6.73 -6.24
CA ARG A 60 -8.04 -7.79 -5.44
C ARG A 60 -7.70 -7.33 -4.03
N ILE A 61 -7.28 -6.07 -3.87
CA ILE A 61 -7.02 -5.45 -2.56
C ILE A 61 -8.32 -5.39 -1.75
N GLU A 62 -9.40 -4.86 -2.33
CA GLU A 62 -10.73 -4.79 -1.70
C GLU A 62 -11.24 -6.15 -1.20
N LYS A 63 -10.86 -7.25 -1.87
CA LYS A 63 -11.25 -8.62 -1.52
C LYS A 63 -10.33 -9.29 -0.49
N ASN A 64 -9.19 -8.69 -0.16
CA ASN A 64 -8.20 -9.26 0.76
C ASN A 64 -8.51 -8.89 2.22
N ALA A 65 -9.77 -9.03 2.62
CA ALA A 65 -10.18 -8.76 3.99
C ALA A 65 -9.37 -9.63 4.99
N PRO A 66 -8.98 -9.09 6.16
CA PRO A 66 -8.33 -9.89 7.19
C PRO A 66 -9.21 -11.08 7.63
N PRO A 67 -8.63 -12.24 7.96
CA PRO A 67 -9.38 -13.39 8.48
C PRO A 67 -10.12 -13.03 9.77
N LEU A 68 -11.38 -13.46 9.89
CA LEU A 68 -12.23 -13.20 11.06
C LEU A 68 -11.82 -14.03 12.29
N GLU A 69 -10.96 -15.03 12.09
CA GLU A 69 -10.39 -15.89 13.13
C GLU A 69 -9.24 -15.21 13.91
N LEU A 70 -8.82 -14.01 13.50
CA LEU A 70 -7.84 -13.20 14.23
C LEU A 70 -8.47 -12.57 15.47
N SER A 71 -7.66 -12.37 16.51
CA SER A 71 -8.02 -11.50 17.62
C SER A 71 -8.27 -10.06 17.18
N ASP A 72 -9.15 -9.35 17.89
CA ASP A 72 -9.50 -7.95 17.61
C ASP A 72 -8.24 -7.06 17.57
N ASP A 73 -7.30 -7.28 18.50
CA ASP A 73 -6.02 -6.54 18.60
C ASP A 73 -5.18 -6.62 17.32
N VAL A 74 -5.24 -7.73 16.57
CA VAL A 74 -4.55 -7.87 15.28
C VAL A 74 -5.46 -7.44 14.15
N TYR A 75 -6.72 -7.88 14.18
CA TYR A 75 -7.70 -7.67 13.12
C TYR A 75 -7.87 -6.18 12.79
N ASP A 76 -8.04 -5.34 13.81
CA ASP A 76 -8.29 -3.90 13.63
C ASP A 76 -7.12 -3.20 12.93
N HIS A 77 -5.89 -3.56 13.29
CA HIS A 77 -4.69 -3.05 12.63
C HIS A 77 -4.57 -3.54 11.18
N LEU A 78 -4.88 -4.81 10.90
CA LEU A 78 -4.86 -5.31 9.52
C LEU A 78 -5.96 -4.67 8.66
N ALA A 79 -7.14 -4.42 9.24
CA ALA A 79 -8.23 -3.73 8.57
C ALA A 79 -7.87 -2.26 8.27
N SER A 80 -7.22 -1.57 9.22
CA SER A 80 -6.64 -0.24 9.05
C SER A 80 -5.60 -0.21 7.92
N ILE A 81 -4.65 -1.15 7.92
CA ILE A 81 -3.64 -1.32 6.85
C ILE A 81 -4.32 -1.48 5.50
N LEU A 82 -5.30 -2.38 5.40
CA LEU A 82 -6.00 -2.65 4.14
C LEU A 82 -6.76 -1.43 3.63
N SER A 83 -7.48 -0.74 4.52
CA SER A 83 -8.24 0.48 4.17
C SER A 83 -7.32 1.57 3.62
N LYS A 84 -6.21 1.87 4.31
CA LYS A 84 -5.22 2.86 3.87
C LYS A 84 -4.57 2.46 2.53
N THR A 85 -4.39 1.17 2.32
CA THR A 85 -3.84 0.63 1.07
C THR A 85 -4.82 0.76 -0.09
N ASP A 86 -6.12 0.53 0.14
CA ASP A 86 -7.15 0.77 -0.87
C ASP A 86 -7.25 2.25 -1.24
N ASP A 87 -7.22 3.15 -0.26
CA ASP A 87 -7.21 4.60 -0.50
C ASP A 87 -5.99 5.02 -1.34
N TYR A 88 -4.82 4.48 -1.01
CA TYR A 88 -3.59 4.73 -1.76
C TYR A 88 -3.68 4.17 -3.20
N ALA A 89 -4.20 2.96 -3.38
CA ALA A 89 -4.42 2.36 -4.70
C ALA A 89 -5.43 3.17 -5.52
N ALA A 90 -6.51 3.66 -4.90
CA ALA A 90 -7.51 4.51 -5.53
C ALA A 90 -6.90 5.84 -5.99
N ALA A 91 -6.03 6.45 -5.16
CA ALA A 91 -5.34 7.67 -5.51
C ALA A 91 -4.36 7.47 -6.70
N GLN A 92 -3.59 6.38 -6.70
CA GLN A 92 -2.75 6.02 -7.86
C GLN A 92 -3.59 5.84 -9.13
N GLN A 93 -4.70 5.09 -9.04
CA GLN A 93 -5.59 4.86 -10.18
C GLN A 93 -6.15 6.18 -10.72
N LYS A 94 -6.61 7.06 -9.83
CA LYS A 94 -7.10 8.40 -10.19
C LYS A 94 -6.05 9.21 -10.96
N ALA A 95 -4.79 9.20 -10.51
CA ALA A 95 -3.71 9.90 -11.20
C ALA A 95 -3.54 9.38 -12.64
N VAL A 96 -3.57 8.06 -12.83
CA VAL A 96 -3.48 7.43 -14.16
C VAL A 96 -4.69 7.79 -15.03
N THR A 97 -5.92 7.67 -14.50
CA THR A 97 -7.16 8.03 -15.21
C THR A 97 -7.13 9.48 -15.69
N LEU A 98 -6.75 10.43 -14.82
CA LEU A 98 -6.67 11.85 -15.15
C LEU A 98 -5.57 12.13 -16.17
N THR A 99 -4.44 11.43 -16.07
CA THR A 99 -3.35 11.55 -17.05
C THR A 99 -3.77 11.03 -18.42
N ARG A 100 -4.47 9.89 -18.48
CA ARG A 100 -5.03 9.35 -19.72
C ARG A 100 -6.01 10.34 -20.35
N ALA A 101 -6.92 10.90 -19.56
CA ALA A 101 -7.88 11.90 -20.03
C ALA A 101 -7.19 13.16 -20.57
N ALA A 102 -6.11 13.61 -19.91
CA ALA A 102 -5.30 14.72 -20.39
C ALA A 102 -4.59 14.39 -21.72
N ALA A 103 -4.00 13.19 -21.84
CA ALA A 103 -3.39 12.72 -23.09
C ALA A 103 -4.40 12.66 -24.24
N GLU A 104 -5.65 12.31 -23.92
CA GLU A 104 -6.76 12.30 -24.88
C GLU A 104 -7.15 13.70 -25.35
N SER A 105 -7.39 14.64 -24.44
CA SER A 105 -7.73 16.01 -24.81
C SER A 105 -6.59 16.69 -25.56
N ALA A 106 -5.33 16.40 -25.23
CA ALA A 106 -4.18 17.03 -25.84
C ALA A 106 -3.93 16.52 -27.27
N ALA A 107 -4.18 15.23 -27.54
CA ALA A 107 -4.14 14.65 -28.88
C ALA A 107 -5.13 15.33 -29.85
N MET A 108 -6.25 15.83 -29.34
CA MET A 108 -7.27 16.51 -30.15
C MET A 108 -6.97 18.00 -30.40
N LYS A 109 -6.11 18.63 -29.58
CA LYS A 109 -5.93 20.10 -29.56
C LYS A 109 -4.54 20.58 -29.96
N GLU A 110 -3.49 19.84 -29.60
CA GLU A 110 -2.10 20.31 -29.64
C GLU A 110 -1.27 19.43 -30.60
N LYS A 111 -0.48 20.04 -31.49
CA LYS A 111 0.46 19.28 -32.36
C LYS A 111 1.88 19.23 -31.80
N ASP A 112 2.18 19.99 -30.75
CA ASP A 112 3.48 20.03 -30.10
C ASP A 112 3.60 18.95 -29.02
N ALA A 113 4.44 17.94 -29.29
CA ALA A 113 4.73 16.84 -28.36
C ALA A 113 5.38 17.31 -27.05
N ALA A 114 6.17 18.39 -27.07
CA ALA A 114 6.83 18.90 -25.87
C ALA A 114 5.84 19.56 -24.91
N ALA A 115 4.90 20.36 -25.45
CA ALA A 115 3.81 20.94 -24.68
C ALA A 115 2.90 19.84 -24.10
N GLN A 116 2.61 18.79 -24.86
CA GLN A 116 1.83 17.64 -24.40
C GLN A 116 2.51 16.91 -23.23
N ALA A 117 3.80 16.60 -23.34
CA ALA A 117 4.54 15.94 -22.27
C ALA A 117 4.53 16.75 -20.97
N ARG A 118 4.67 18.08 -21.06
CA ARG A 118 4.57 18.97 -19.89
C ARG A 118 3.19 18.94 -19.24
N LEU A 119 2.11 18.88 -20.03
CA LEU A 119 0.75 18.74 -19.49
C LEU A 119 0.58 17.42 -18.72
N LEU A 120 1.11 16.31 -19.24
CA LEU A 120 1.04 15.02 -18.55
C LEU A 120 1.84 15.03 -17.24
N GLU A 121 3.02 15.65 -17.24
CA GLU A 121 3.84 15.82 -16.04
C GLU A 121 3.15 16.70 -14.97
N LEU A 122 2.47 17.77 -15.38
CA LEU A 122 1.69 18.60 -14.46
C LEU A 122 0.54 17.85 -13.80
N VAL A 123 -0.18 16.99 -14.54
CA VAL A 123 -1.23 16.14 -13.97
C VAL A 123 -0.64 15.18 -12.96
N MET A 124 0.48 14.54 -13.30
CA MET A 124 1.20 13.65 -12.39
C MET A 124 1.59 14.36 -11.09
N LEU A 125 2.19 15.55 -11.17
CA LEU A 125 2.65 16.28 -9.97
C LEU A 125 1.48 16.67 -9.05
N ARG A 126 0.34 17.01 -9.63
CA ARG A 126 -0.85 17.42 -8.89
C ARG A 126 -1.57 16.24 -8.24
N GLU A 127 -1.63 15.12 -8.93
CA GLU A 127 -2.45 13.97 -8.53
C GLU A 127 -1.62 12.83 -7.94
N SER A 128 -0.30 13.01 -7.82
CA SER A 128 0.59 12.04 -7.15
C SER A 128 0.07 11.76 -5.75
N PRO A 129 -0.15 10.49 -5.39
CA PRO A 129 -0.65 10.14 -4.08
C PRO A 129 0.35 10.55 -3.00
N VAL A 130 -0.18 10.88 -1.83
CA VAL A 130 0.61 10.95 -0.61
C VAL A 130 1.13 9.54 -0.28
N ALA A 131 2.30 9.44 0.35
CA ALA A 131 2.88 8.17 0.73
C ALA A 131 1.93 7.30 1.58
N LEU A 132 2.02 5.99 1.43
CA LEU A 132 1.25 5.02 2.20
C LEU A 132 1.79 4.96 3.65
N PHE A 133 1.06 5.56 4.59
CA PHE A 133 1.45 5.62 6.01
C PHE A 133 0.76 4.54 6.84
N ILE A 134 1.41 3.38 6.92
CA ILE A 134 0.94 2.19 7.65
C ILE A 134 1.96 1.70 8.70
N GLU A 135 3.01 2.47 8.96
CA GLU A 135 4.11 2.08 9.83
C GLU A 135 3.64 1.79 11.26
N ASP A 136 2.79 2.66 11.82
CA ASP A 136 2.26 2.50 13.18
C ASP A 136 1.46 1.20 13.33
N ASP A 137 0.60 0.87 12.37
CA ASP A 137 -0.18 -0.37 12.38
C ASP A 137 0.72 -1.61 12.22
N ILE A 138 1.76 -1.53 11.38
CA ILE A 138 2.75 -2.61 11.24
C ILE A 138 3.52 -2.80 12.56
N ILE A 139 3.92 -1.72 13.22
CA ILE A 139 4.61 -1.78 14.51
C ILE A 139 3.71 -2.44 15.56
N ALA A 140 2.44 -2.06 15.64
CA ALA A 140 1.50 -2.65 16.58
C ALA A 140 1.32 -4.17 16.35
N VAL A 141 1.15 -4.60 15.08
CA VAL A 141 1.06 -6.02 14.73
C VAL A 141 2.36 -6.76 15.06
N ARG A 142 3.51 -6.16 14.78
CA ARG A 142 4.82 -6.74 15.10
C ARG A 142 4.98 -6.93 16.61
N ASP A 143 4.60 -5.92 17.39
CA ASP A 143 4.74 -5.93 18.84
C ASP A 143 3.79 -6.96 19.47
N TYR A 144 2.60 -7.16 18.90
CA TYR A 144 1.68 -8.25 19.27
C TYR A 144 2.32 -9.65 19.11
N PHE A 145 3.04 -9.88 18.00
CA PHE A 145 3.73 -11.15 17.74
C PHE A 145 5.13 -11.23 18.35
N ALA A 146 5.61 -10.17 19.02
CA ALA A 146 6.93 -10.19 19.62
C ALA A 146 6.96 -11.28 20.71
N PRO A 147 8.02 -12.11 20.77
CA PRO A 147 8.16 -13.06 21.85
C PRO A 147 8.17 -12.27 23.16
N ILE A 148 7.33 -12.71 24.11
CA ILE A 148 7.39 -12.23 25.49
C ILE A 148 8.77 -12.62 26.01
N SER A 149 9.74 -11.74 25.82
CA SER A 149 11.07 -11.90 26.36
C SER A 149 10.93 -11.93 27.88
N ALA A 150 11.80 -12.69 28.54
CA ALA A 150 11.76 -13.06 29.95
C ALA A 150 11.64 -11.93 31.01
N ALA A 151 11.36 -10.69 30.61
CA ALA A 151 10.99 -9.57 31.47
C ALA A 151 9.74 -9.87 32.31
N HIS A 152 8.73 -10.58 31.78
CA HIS A 152 7.60 -11.02 32.61
C HIS A 152 7.93 -12.20 33.55
N ARG A 153 9.00 -12.96 33.29
CA ARG A 153 9.40 -14.03 34.20
C ARG A 153 10.13 -13.49 35.44
N ALA A 154 10.76 -12.31 35.33
CA ALA A 154 11.40 -11.63 36.46
C ALA A 154 10.38 -11.01 37.42
N ASP A 155 9.31 -10.38 36.90
CA ASP A 155 8.26 -9.79 37.73
C ASP A 155 7.40 -10.85 38.46
N GLU A 156 7.17 -12.01 37.84
CA GLU A 156 6.48 -13.14 38.48
C GLU A 156 7.36 -13.87 39.51
N GLU A 157 8.67 -14.01 39.27
CA GLU A 157 9.59 -14.64 40.24
C GLU A 157 9.88 -13.74 41.46
N ASP A 158 9.98 -12.41 41.28
CA ASP A 158 10.14 -11.47 42.42
C ASP A 158 8.85 -11.34 43.24
N GLY A 159 7.68 -11.34 42.60
CA GLY A 159 6.38 -11.38 43.29
C GLY A 159 6.21 -12.67 44.10
N ALA A 160 6.56 -13.83 43.52
CA ALA A 160 6.47 -15.12 44.18
C ALA A 160 7.49 -15.31 45.33
N ARG A 161 8.71 -14.75 45.21
CA ARG A 161 9.69 -14.74 46.32
C ARG A 161 9.25 -13.86 47.48
N ALA A 162 8.70 -12.68 47.20
CA ALA A 162 8.23 -11.75 48.23
C ALA A 162 7.02 -12.29 49.03
N GLU A 163 6.16 -13.11 48.42
CA GLU A 163 5.05 -13.78 49.12
C GLU A 163 5.51 -15.01 49.93
N GLN A 164 6.59 -15.67 49.53
CA GLN A 164 7.11 -16.85 50.23
C GLN A 164 7.86 -16.45 51.51
N GLU A 165 8.60 -15.34 51.52
CA GLU A 165 9.27 -14.82 52.73
C GLU A 165 8.28 -14.32 53.80
N LYS A 166 7.12 -13.78 53.41
CA LYS A 166 6.08 -13.35 54.37
C LYS A 166 5.33 -14.48 55.07
N ASN A 167 5.37 -15.70 54.53
CA ASN A 167 4.64 -16.85 55.05
C ASN A 167 5.49 -17.79 55.93
N ILE A 168 6.79 -17.53 56.09
CA ILE A 168 7.69 -18.34 56.93
C ILE A 168 7.78 -17.80 58.37
N ASP A 169 7.29 -16.57 58.62
CA ASP A 169 7.32 -15.90 59.93
C ASP A 169 5.99 -16.02 60.73
N LYS A 170 5.30 -17.15 60.67
CA LYS A 170 4.05 -17.37 61.43
C LYS A 170 4.02 -18.66 62.24
#